data_AF-A0A162AMG1-F1
#
_entry.id   AF-A0A162AMG1-F1
#
_cell.length_a   1.000
_cell.length_b   1.000
_cell.length_c   1.000
_cell.angle_alpha   90.00
_cell.angle_beta   90.00
_cell.angle_gamma   90.00
#
_symmetry.space_group_name_H-M   'P 1'
#
loop_
_entity.id
_entity.type
_entity.pdbx_description
1 polymer ?
#
loop_
_entity_poly.entity_id
_entity_poly.type
_entity_poly.pdbx_seq_one_letter_code
_entity_poly.pdbx_strand_id
1 'polypeptide(L)'
;MSLIIKLIAGILGGILAGLYLPLGLTELLYTAKVIIGQLISFTIPLIILFFIASGIAGLPKTSGHLLGKTVGFAYSSTVIAGTLAVLLVLFATGFFEGSIVYEAAKGAELKGYIQLEIPPIMSVMTALAAAFIFGIGISQLNLGQLKDVVDQGRDVIDALLAKVIIPALPFYIAGVFAEMAVAGTVVDTLSTFGVVLVAAVGMHWLWLTTLFIVTGLMLKRSPLELVKNMLPAYFTAIGTMSSAATIPVSLRASKANGVSEEVANFSVPLCATIHLSGSTITIVTCAMAVMFLSPTMAIPSLLEMLPFIFMLGVVMIAAPGAPGGAVMSALGLLTSMLGFDESAIALMIALYLAQDSFGTACNVTGDGVIALWVNRFSEKAE
;
A
#
# COMPACT_ATOMS: atom_id res chain seq x y z
N MET A 1 -6.67 17.83 -12.23
CA MET A 1 -5.34 17.23 -12.45
C MET A 1 -5.23 16.00 -11.56
N SER A 2 -4.99 14.82 -12.13
CA SER A 2 -4.85 13.58 -11.34
C SER A 2 -3.68 13.72 -10.35
N LEU A 3 -3.77 13.04 -9.21
CA LEU A 3 -2.73 13.08 -8.17
C LEU A 3 -1.36 12.71 -8.76
N ILE A 4 -1.31 11.70 -9.63
CA ILE A 4 -0.09 11.30 -10.35
C ILE A 4 0.57 12.48 -11.06
N ILE A 5 -0.19 13.29 -11.83
CA ILE A 5 0.38 14.44 -12.55
C ILE A 5 0.93 15.47 -11.56
N LYS A 6 0.25 15.70 -10.43
CA LYS A 6 0.75 16.59 -9.38
C LYS A 6 2.05 16.09 -8.76
N LEU A 7 2.17 14.78 -8.54
CA LEU A 7 3.40 14.18 -8.01
C LEU A 7 4.55 14.25 -9.01
N ILE A 8 4.30 13.97 -10.29
CA ILE A 8 5.31 14.13 -11.35
C ILE A 8 5.77 15.59 -11.43
N ALA A 9 4.82 16.54 -11.38
CA ALA A 9 5.15 17.96 -11.32
C ALA A 9 5.96 18.32 -10.06
N GLY A 10 5.65 17.71 -8.92
CA GLY A 10 6.42 17.84 -7.68
C GLY A 10 7.85 17.32 -7.83
N ILE A 11 8.04 16.12 -8.39
CA ILE A 11 9.36 15.53 -8.67
C ILE A 11 10.18 16.46 -9.58
N LEU A 12 9.64 16.82 -10.74
CA LEU A 12 10.34 17.68 -11.71
C LEU A 12 10.60 19.07 -11.13
N GLY A 13 9.62 19.66 -10.45
CA GLY A 13 9.75 20.95 -9.80
C GLY A 13 10.79 20.95 -8.69
N GLY A 14 10.85 19.88 -7.89
CA GLY A 14 11.85 19.67 -6.86
C GLY A 14 13.27 19.56 -7.42
N ILE A 15 13.45 18.74 -8.47
CA ILE A 15 14.74 18.60 -9.16
C ILE A 15 15.22 19.96 -9.69
N LEU A 16 14.35 20.67 -10.42
CA LEU A 16 14.69 21.99 -10.96
C LEU A 16 14.99 22.99 -9.85
N ALA A 17 14.24 22.95 -8.75
CA ALA A 17 14.48 23.78 -7.59
C ALA A 17 15.87 23.53 -6.99
N GLY A 18 16.21 22.27 -6.72
CA GLY A 18 17.51 21.91 -6.12
C GLY A 18 18.71 22.22 -7.02
N LEU A 19 18.56 22.12 -8.34
CA LEU A 19 19.66 22.38 -9.29
C LEU A 19 19.87 23.87 -9.61
N TYR A 20 18.80 24.67 -9.65
CA TYR A 20 18.86 26.02 -10.22
C TYR A 20 18.44 27.15 -9.26
N LEU A 21 17.70 26.86 -8.19
CA LEU A 21 17.29 27.93 -7.27
C LEU A 21 18.44 28.31 -6.31
N PRO A 22 18.49 29.59 -5.88
CA PRO A 22 19.38 30.01 -4.82
C PRO A 22 19.13 29.19 -3.54
N LEU A 23 20.19 28.92 -2.78
CA LEU A 23 20.15 28.09 -1.58
C LEU A 23 18.99 28.45 -0.65
N GLY A 24 18.73 29.74 -0.43
CA GLY A 24 17.67 30.15 0.48
C GLY A 24 16.25 29.84 0.02
N LEU A 25 15.99 29.81 -1.29
CA LEU A 25 14.69 29.35 -1.81
C LEU A 25 14.55 27.82 -1.68
N THR A 26 15.66 27.10 -1.88
CA THR A 26 15.70 25.64 -1.71
C THR A 26 15.50 25.24 -0.25
N GLU A 27 16.09 25.97 0.71
CA GLU A 27 15.88 25.80 2.15
C GLU A 27 14.44 26.11 2.58
N LEU A 28 13.76 27.06 1.91
CA LEU A 28 12.34 27.33 2.17
C LEU A 28 11.48 26.14 1.75
N LEU A 29 11.74 25.58 0.57
CA LEU A 29 11.05 24.38 0.10
C LEU A 29 11.34 23.17 1.02
N TYR A 30 12.60 23.03 1.46
CA TYR A 30 13.00 22.02 2.45
C TYR A 30 12.24 22.19 3.79
N THR A 31 12.05 23.43 4.24
CA THR A 31 11.27 23.73 5.46
C THR A 31 9.83 23.24 5.33
N ALA A 32 9.18 23.50 4.18
CA ALA A 32 7.83 23.01 3.92
C ALA A 32 7.79 21.47 3.92
N LYS A 33 8.80 20.82 3.32
CA LYS A 33 8.97 19.36 3.36
C LYS A 33 9.01 18.83 4.79
N VAL A 34 9.85 19.40 5.65
CA VAL A 34 9.99 18.94 7.05
C VAL A 34 8.66 19.07 7.81
N ILE A 35 7.96 20.20 7.68
CA ILE A 35 6.68 20.41 8.37
C ILE A 35 5.62 19.39 7.90
N ILE A 36 5.52 19.16 6.58
CA ILE A 36 4.57 18.20 6.03
C ILE A 36 4.94 16.77 6.44
N GLY A 37 6.22 16.41 6.39
CA GLY A 37 6.73 15.10 6.80
C GLY A 37 6.42 14.80 8.26
N GLN A 38 6.60 15.78 9.15
CA GLN A 38 6.25 15.65 10.57
C GLN A 38 4.75 15.47 10.80
N LEU A 39 3.89 16.20 10.06
CA LEU A 39 2.45 15.99 10.13
C LEU A 39 2.04 14.58 9.68
N ILE A 40 2.67 14.06 8.63
CA ILE A 40 2.46 12.67 8.18
C ILE A 40 2.86 11.71 9.31
N SER A 41 4.09 11.84 9.84
CA SER A 41 4.62 11.00 10.92
C SER A 41 3.76 11.03 12.18
N PHE A 42 3.25 12.21 12.56
CA PHE A 42 2.31 12.37 13.67
C PHE A 42 1.00 11.62 13.46
N THR A 43 0.51 11.58 12.22
CA THR A 43 -0.79 11.02 11.85
C THR A 43 -0.75 9.49 11.72
N ILE A 44 0.40 8.89 11.41
CA ILE A 44 0.55 7.43 11.20
C ILE A 44 -0.05 6.58 12.33
N PRO A 45 0.28 6.80 13.62
CA PRO A 45 -0.30 6.00 14.71
C PRO A 45 -1.82 6.15 14.82
N LEU A 46 -2.36 7.33 14.47
CA LEU A 46 -3.80 7.57 14.48
C LEU A 46 -4.51 6.84 13.34
N ILE A 47 -3.90 6.78 12.16
CA ILE A 47 -4.40 5.97 11.03
C ILE A 47 -4.52 4.53 11.48
N ILE A 48 -3.45 3.96 12.03
CA ILE A 48 -3.40 2.58 12.52
C ILE A 48 -4.49 2.37 13.58
N LEU A 49 -4.55 3.24 14.60
CA LEU A 49 -5.51 3.10 15.70
C LEU A 49 -6.95 3.09 15.20
N PHE A 50 -7.38 4.14 14.49
CA PHE A 50 -8.78 4.31 14.12
C PHE A 50 -9.20 3.42 12.96
N PHE A 51 -8.39 3.28 11.91
CA PHE A 51 -8.76 2.44 10.78
C PHE A 51 -8.79 0.96 11.19
N ILE A 52 -7.76 0.45 11.89
CA ILE A 52 -7.72 -0.97 12.27
C ILE A 52 -8.78 -1.29 13.32
N ALA A 53 -8.98 -0.43 14.32
CA ALA A 53 -10.06 -0.64 15.29
C ALA A 53 -11.43 -0.61 14.59
N SER A 54 -11.69 0.36 13.72
CA SER A 54 -12.95 0.46 12.94
C SER A 54 -13.15 -0.77 12.04
N GLY A 55 -12.11 -1.17 11.31
CA GLY A 55 -12.13 -2.30 10.39
C GLY A 55 -12.45 -3.62 11.10
N ILE A 56 -11.78 -3.91 12.21
CA ILE A 56 -12.04 -5.11 13.01
C ILE A 56 -13.42 -5.06 13.69
N ALA A 57 -13.79 -3.90 14.25
CA ALA A 57 -15.09 -3.71 14.89
C ALA A 57 -16.27 -3.82 13.90
N GLY A 58 -16.03 -3.51 12.62
CA GLY A 58 -17.02 -3.54 11.55
C GLY A 58 -17.19 -4.89 10.85
N LEU A 59 -16.41 -5.92 11.20
CA LEU A 59 -16.51 -7.23 10.54
C LEU A 59 -17.91 -7.86 10.75
N PRO A 60 -18.56 -8.39 9.69
CA PRO A 60 -19.90 -8.97 9.79
C PRO A 60 -19.98 -10.16 10.76
N LYS A 61 -20.99 -10.19 11.63
CA LYS A 61 -21.17 -11.27 12.64
C LYS A 61 -21.97 -12.47 12.13
N THR A 62 -22.71 -12.31 11.05
CA THR A 62 -23.82 -13.19 10.66
C THR A 62 -23.40 -14.48 9.94
N SER A 63 -22.13 -14.61 9.50
CA SER A 63 -21.62 -15.86 8.90
C SER A 63 -20.16 -16.08 9.24
N GLY A 64 -19.90 -16.53 10.48
CA GLY A 64 -18.52 -16.75 10.98
C GLY A 64 -17.69 -17.66 10.08
N HIS A 65 -18.32 -18.65 9.42
CA HIS A 65 -17.64 -19.54 8.46
C HIS A 65 -17.25 -18.83 7.17
N LEU A 66 -18.15 -18.03 6.60
CA LEU A 66 -17.90 -17.28 5.37
C LEU A 66 -16.88 -16.17 5.61
N LEU A 67 -17.00 -15.47 6.74
CA LEU A 67 -16.02 -14.48 7.20
C LEU A 67 -14.65 -15.11 7.39
N GLY A 68 -14.55 -16.18 8.19
CA GLY A 68 -13.28 -16.82 8.52
C GLY A 68 -12.55 -17.33 7.27
N LYS A 69 -13.27 -17.93 6.32
CA LYS A 69 -12.69 -18.35 5.04
C LYS A 69 -12.24 -17.17 4.17
N THR A 70 -13.08 -16.14 4.07
CA THR A 70 -12.74 -14.97 3.24
C THR A 70 -11.50 -14.27 3.79
N VAL A 71 -11.45 -14.02 5.09
CA VAL A 71 -10.29 -13.44 5.78
C VAL A 71 -9.07 -14.34 5.63
N GLY A 72 -9.22 -15.66 5.85
CA GLY A 72 -8.13 -16.62 5.71
C GLY A 72 -7.53 -16.63 4.31
N PHE A 73 -8.37 -16.77 3.27
CA PHE A 73 -7.90 -16.75 1.89
C PHE A 73 -7.30 -15.40 1.49
N ALA A 74 -7.91 -14.28 1.88
CA ALA A 74 -7.39 -12.95 1.60
C ALA A 74 -6.02 -12.71 2.25
N TYR A 75 -5.87 -13.08 3.53
CA TYR A 75 -4.62 -12.93 4.26
C TYR A 75 -3.52 -13.83 3.68
N SER A 76 -3.82 -15.12 3.45
CA SER A 76 -2.87 -16.05 2.84
C SER A 76 -2.45 -15.60 1.44
N SER A 77 -3.40 -15.16 0.60
CA SER A 77 -3.13 -14.60 -0.73
C SER A 77 -2.17 -13.42 -0.64
N THR A 78 -2.42 -12.47 0.27
CA THR A 78 -1.59 -11.28 0.49
C THR A 78 -0.17 -11.64 0.94
N VAL A 79 -0.04 -12.57 1.90
CA VAL A 79 1.26 -13.03 2.41
C VAL A 79 2.06 -13.77 1.34
N ILE A 80 1.42 -14.66 0.58
CA ILE A 80 2.08 -15.40 -0.51
C ILE A 80 2.53 -14.43 -1.60
N ALA A 81 1.68 -13.47 -1.98
CA ALA A 81 2.02 -12.44 -2.96
C ALA A 81 3.24 -11.61 -2.55
N GLY A 82 3.29 -11.15 -1.29
CA GLY A 82 4.45 -10.43 -0.74
C GLY A 82 5.71 -11.30 -0.68
N THR A 83 5.58 -12.57 -0.30
CA THR A 83 6.70 -13.52 -0.25
C THR A 83 7.29 -13.75 -1.65
N LEU A 84 6.43 -13.95 -2.65
CA LEU A 84 6.87 -14.11 -4.04
C LEU A 84 7.51 -12.82 -4.58
N ALA A 85 7.01 -11.65 -4.18
CA ALA A 85 7.63 -10.38 -4.54
C ALA A 85 9.07 -10.27 -4.01
N VAL A 86 9.33 -10.68 -2.75
CA VAL A 86 10.69 -10.74 -2.20
C VAL A 86 11.57 -11.70 -3.01
N LEU A 87 11.09 -12.92 -3.25
CA LEU A 87 11.86 -13.92 -4.00
C LEU A 87 12.22 -13.43 -5.41
N LEU A 88 11.28 -12.78 -6.09
CA LEU A 88 11.52 -12.21 -7.41
C LEU A 88 12.55 -11.09 -7.36
N VAL A 89 12.46 -10.19 -6.38
CA VAL A 89 13.44 -9.10 -6.22
C VAL A 89 14.82 -9.67 -5.92
N LEU A 90 14.95 -10.61 -4.97
CA LEU A 90 16.23 -11.26 -4.65
C LEU A 90 16.83 -11.98 -5.87
N PHE A 91 15.99 -12.70 -6.61
CA PHE A 91 16.40 -13.34 -7.86
C PHE A 91 16.90 -12.32 -8.87
N ALA A 92 16.13 -11.25 -9.11
CA ALA A 92 16.51 -10.17 -10.04
C ALA A 92 17.81 -9.51 -9.61
N THR A 93 17.98 -9.13 -8.33
CA THR A 93 19.20 -8.50 -7.82
C THR A 93 20.42 -9.40 -7.94
N GLY A 94 20.26 -10.72 -7.86
CA GLY A 94 21.34 -11.68 -8.12
C GLY A 94 21.88 -11.64 -9.56
N PHE A 95 21.10 -11.15 -10.53
CA PHE A 95 21.59 -10.90 -11.90
C PHE A 95 22.24 -9.52 -12.07
N PHE A 96 22.02 -8.60 -11.12
CA PHE A 96 22.51 -7.22 -11.17
C PHE A 96 23.72 -6.97 -10.26
N GLU A 97 24.27 -8.01 -9.60
CA GLU A 97 25.50 -7.90 -8.81
C GLU A 97 26.61 -7.20 -9.62
N GLY A 98 26.99 -5.99 -9.19
CA GLY A 98 28.07 -5.20 -9.77
C GLY A 98 27.66 -4.07 -10.74
N SER A 99 26.37 -3.87 -11.01
CA SER A 99 25.92 -2.90 -12.02
C SER A 99 25.43 -1.55 -11.50
N ILE A 100 25.32 -1.36 -10.18
CA ILE A 100 24.94 -0.07 -9.62
C ILE A 100 25.91 0.33 -8.50
N VAL A 101 26.86 1.19 -8.84
CA VAL A 101 27.75 1.87 -7.91
C VAL A 101 27.10 3.21 -7.58
N TYR A 102 26.53 3.33 -6.39
CA TYR A 102 25.97 4.60 -5.92
C TYR A 102 27.10 5.45 -5.36
N GLU A 103 27.24 6.68 -5.88
CA GLU A 103 28.16 7.63 -5.27
C GLU A 103 27.59 8.11 -3.93
N ALA A 104 28.45 8.18 -2.91
CA ALA A 104 28.09 8.81 -1.65
C ALA A 104 27.62 10.25 -1.91
N ALA A 105 26.64 10.74 -1.13
CA ALA A 105 26.18 12.12 -1.20
C ALA A 105 27.40 13.07 -1.07
N LYS A 106 27.66 13.86 -2.11
CA LYS A 106 28.75 14.85 -2.16
C LYS A 106 28.26 16.29 -1.98
N GLY A 107 26.94 16.48 -1.92
CA GLY A 107 26.30 17.79 -1.82
C GLY A 107 26.20 18.35 -0.40
N ALA A 108 25.76 19.60 -0.30
CA ALA A 108 25.54 20.27 0.98
C ALA A 108 24.26 19.76 1.67
N GLU A 109 24.29 19.64 2.99
CA GLU A 109 23.07 19.40 3.78
C GLU A 109 22.22 20.68 3.84
N LEU A 110 20.94 20.56 3.50
CA LEU A 110 19.99 21.65 3.63
C LEU A 110 19.56 21.81 5.09
N LYS A 111 19.39 23.07 5.53
CA LYS A 111 18.85 23.38 6.85
C LYS A 111 17.53 24.12 6.70
N GLY A 112 16.51 23.64 7.40
CA GLY A 112 15.20 24.32 7.44
C GLY A 112 15.28 25.63 8.22
N TYR A 113 14.47 26.61 7.81
CA TYR A 113 14.30 27.87 8.54
C TYR A 113 13.51 27.72 9.84
N ILE A 114 12.64 26.72 9.89
CA ILE A 114 11.83 26.40 11.06
C ILE A 114 12.28 25.05 11.58
N GLN A 115 12.80 25.06 12.81
CA GLN A 115 13.04 23.85 13.59
C GLN A 115 11.80 23.57 14.41
N LEU A 116 10.84 22.90 13.79
CA LEU A 116 9.69 22.32 14.47
C LEU A 116 10.01 20.85 14.71
N GLU A 117 9.57 20.30 15.83
CA GLU A 117 9.63 18.85 16.08
C GLU A 117 8.27 18.43 16.64
N ILE A 118 7.43 17.85 15.78
CA ILE A 118 6.16 17.26 16.19
C ILE A 118 6.37 15.74 16.35
N PRO A 119 6.59 15.23 17.58
CA PRO A 119 6.76 13.80 17.79
C PRO A 119 5.42 13.07 17.58
N PRO A 120 5.44 11.82 17.07
CA PRO A 120 4.23 11.00 17.00
C PRO A 120 3.56 10.81 18.36
N ILE A 121 2.21 10.78 18.36
CA ILE A 121 1.44 10.63 19.62
C ILE A 121 1.75 9.33 20.37
N MET A 122 2.12 8.27 19.66
CA MET A 122 2.56 6.99 20.21
C MET A 122 3.36 6.21 19.17
N SER A 123 4.03 5.13 19.58
CA SER A 123 4.70 4.25 18.61
C SER A 123 3.69 3.49 17.74
N VAL A 124 4.11 3.11 16.54
CA VAL A 124 3.34 2.29 15.58
C VAL A 124 2.85 1.00 16.21
N MET A 125 3.72 0.30 16.94
CA MET A 125 3.38 -0.97 17.59
C MET A 125 2.38 -0.78 18.73
N THR A 126 2.48 0.32 19.49
CA THR A 126 1.50 0.68 20.52
C THR A 126 0.13 0.95 19.91
N ALA A 127 0.07 1.74 18.84
CA ALA A 127 -1.18 2.03 18.14
C ALA A 127 -1.82 0.75 17.59
N LEU A 128 -1.02 -0.16 17.02
CA LEU A 128 -1.51 -1.41 16.48
C LEU A 128 -2.07 -2.33 17.57
N ALA A 129 -1.33 -2.53 18.66
CA ALA A 129 -1.80 -3.33 19.79
C ALA A 129 -3.12 -2.78 20.36
N ALA A 130 -3.20 -1.46 20.54
CA ALA A 130 -4.43 -0.80 20.97
C ALA A 130 -5.57 -1.01 19.98
N ALA A 131 -5.33 -0.85 18.67
CA ALA A 131 -6.33 -1.03 17.63
C ALA A 131 -6.95 -2.43 17.64
N PHE A 132 -6.12 -3.46 17.86
CA PHE A 132 -6.58 -4.84 17.98
C PHE A 132 -7.41 -5.07 19.24
N ILE A 133 -6.92 -4.63 20.40
CA ILE A 133 -7.63 -4.80 21.67
C ILE A 133 -9.00 -4.10 21.61
N PHE A 134 -9.05 -2.85 21.15
CA PHE A 134 -10.29 -2.12 21.02
C PHE A 134 -11.18 -2.67 19.91
N GLY A 135 -10.65 -2.95 18.72
CA GLY A 135 -11.43 -3.48 17.60
C GLY A 135 -12.09 -4.81 17.91
N ILE A 136 -11.33 -5.77 18.47
CA ILE A 136 -11.87 -7.07 18.89
C ILE A 136 -12.83 -6.88 20.06
N GLY A 137 -12.47 -6.09 21.07
CA GLY A 137 -13.29 -5.84 22.25
C GLY A 137 -14.65 -5.23 21.89
N ILE A 138 -14.68 -4.21 21.03
CA ILE A 138 -15.90 -3.57 20.52
C ILE A 138 -16.79 -4.60 19.81
N SER A 139 -16.18 -5.43 18.94
CA SER A 139 -16.91 -6.45 18.20
C SER A 139 -17.49 -7.53 19.12
N GLN A 140 -16.69 -8.12 20.01
CA GLN A 140 -17.10 -9.24 20.86
C GLN A 140 -18.08 -8.81 21.97
N LEU A 141 -17.89 -7.62 22.54
CA LEU A 141 -18.74 -7.11 23.62
C LEU A 141 -19.96 -6.31 23.11
N ASN A 142 -20.13 -6.18 21.78
CA ASN A 142 -21.23 -5.44 21.15
C ASN A 142 -21.33 -3.96 21.60
N LEU A 143 -20.18 -3.28 21.73
CA LEU A 143 -20.12 -1.90 22.24
C LEU A 143 -20.45 -0.87 21.14
N GLY A 144 -21.74 -0.73 20.80
CA GLY A 144 -22.20 0.15 19.72
C GLY A 144 -21.72 1.61 19.83
N GLN A 145 -21.83 2.22 21.02
CA GLN A 145 -21.37 3.61 21.21
C GLN A 145 -19.87 3.78 20.97
N LEU A 146 -19.06 2.82 21.42
CA LEU A 146 -17.62 2.87 21.22
C LEU A 146 -17.25 2.61 19.75
N LYS A 147 -18.02 1.75 19.06
CA LYS A 147 -17.91 1.59 17.60
C LYS A 147 -18.15 2.92 16.89
N ASP A 148 -19.22 3.64 17.23
CA ASP A 148 -19.54 4.93 16.60
C ASP A 148 -18.42 5.95 16.82
N VAL A 149 -17.83 6.00 18.03
CA VAL A 149 -16.68 6.88 18.33
C VAL A 149 -15.46 6.51 17.49
N VAL A 150 -15.15 5.22 17.36
CA VAL A 150 -14.01 4.75 16.57
C VAL A 150 -14.22 5.03 15.07
N ASP A 151 -15.44 4.81 14.56
CA ASP A 151 -15.78 5.11 13.16
C ASP A 151 -15.71 6.62 12.88
N GLN A 152 -16.24 7.46 13.76
CA GLN A 152 -16.12 8.93 13.63
C GLN A 152 -14.66 9.39 13.73
N GLY A 153 -13.86 8.78 14.60
CA GLY A 153 -12.43 9.03 14.66
C GLY A 153 -11.73 8.67 13.35
N ARG A 154 -12.08 7.53 12.76
CA ARG A 154 -11.62 7.14 11.42
C ARG A 154 -12.01 8.19 10.37
N ASP A 155 -13.25 8.67 10.37
CA ASP A 155 -13.73 9.68 9.41
C ASP A 155 -12.95 11.00 9.52
N VAL A 156 -12.57 11.41 10.74
CA VAL A 156 -11.70 12.58 10.94
C VAL A 156 -10.33 12.37 10.30
N ILE A 157 -9.73 11.19 10.49
CA ILE A 157 -8.43 10.87 9.89
C ILE A 157 -8.53 10.74 8.36
N ASP A 158 -9.60 10.15 7.85
CA ASP A 158 -9.86 10.07 6.40
C ASP A 158 -10.00 11.46 5.78
N ALA A 159 -10.72 12.37 6.45
CA ALA A 159 -10.83 13.77 6.03
C ALA A 159 -9.48 14.49 6.08
N LEU A 160 -8.65 14.26 7.10
CA LEU A 160 -7.30 14.80 7.20
C LEU A 160 -6.41 14.30 6.04
N LEU A 161 -6.48 13.01 5.71
CA LEU A 161 -5.75 12.41 4.60
C LEU A 161 -6.18 13.04 3.27
N ALA A 162 -7.48 13.03 2.97
CA ALA A 162 -8.02 13.47 1.69
C ALA A 162 -7.90 14.98 1.46
N LYS A 163 -8.08 15.80 2.51
CA LYS A 163 -8.16 17.27 2.39
C LYS A 163 -6.85 17.99 2.73
N VAL A 164 -5.93 17.36 3.45
CA VAL A 164 -4.69 18.01 3.90
C VAL A 164 -3.47 17.25 3.41
N ILE A 165 -3.29 15.99 3.79
CA ILE A 165 -2.05 15.24 3.51
C ILE A 165 -1.89 15.00 2.01
N ILE A 166 -2.87 14.40 1.33
CA ILE A 166 -2.79 14.09 -0.10
C ILE A 166 -2.57 15.35 -0.95
N PRO A 167 -3.29 16.48 -0.72
CA PRO A 167 -2.99 17.73 -1.41
C PRO A 167 -1.61 18.33 -1.11
N ALA A 168 -1.02 18.05 0.07
CA ALA A 168 0.30 18.50 0.45
C ALA A 168 1.45 17.63 -0.11
N LEU A 169 1.18 16.37 -0.46
CA LEU A 169 2.18 15.43 -0.98
C LEU A 169 3.02 15.98 -2.15
N PRO A 170 2.46 16.68 -3.16
CA PRO A 170 3.28 17.25 -4.24
C PRO A 170 4.37 18.21 -3.75
N PHE A 171 4.09 19.01 -2.72
CA PHE A 171 5.06 19.95 -2.13
C PHE A 171 6.10 19.22 -1.28
N TYR A 172 5.65 18.21 -0.52
CA TYR A 172 6.53 17.34 0.24
C TYR A 172 7.54 16.62 -0.68
N ILE A 173 7.04 15.98 -1.75
CA ILE A 173 7.86 15.30 -2.74
C ILE A 173 8.79 16.30 -3.46
N ALA A 174 8.32 17.51 -3.78
CA ALA A 174 9.19 18.53 -4.36
C ALA A 174 10.37 18.88 -3.44
N GLY A 175 10.16 19.07 -2.14
CA GLY A 175 11.26 19.35 -1.22
C GLY A 175 12.22 18.18 -1.03
N VAL A 176 11.71 16.94 -1.05
CA VAL A 176 12.57 15.73 -1.02
C VAL A 176 13.45 15.67 -2.26
N PHE A 177 12.88 15.84 -3.45
CA PHE A 177 13.66 15.78 -4.70
C PHE A 177 14.60 16.99 -4.87
N ALA A 178 14.27 18.14 -4.28
CA ALA A 178 15.19 19.27 -4.19
C ALA A 178 16.38 18.95 -3.29
N GLU A 179 16.14 18.36 -2.11
CA GLU A 179 17.20 17.87 -1.20
C GLU A 179 18.11 16.86 -1.90
N MET A 180 17.54 15.87 -2.60
CA MET A 180 18.31 14.87 -3.35
C MET A 180 19.10 15.48 -4.51
N ALA A 181 18.54 16.46 -5.20
CA ALA A 181 19.23 17.17 -6.28
C ALA A 181 20.43 17.97 -5.75
N VAL A 182 20.29 18.63 -4.59
CA VAL A 182 21.39 19.32 -3.91
C VAL A 182 22.44 18.30 -3.43
N ALA A 183 22.01 17.15 -2.91
CA ALA A 183 22.90 16.07 -2.46
C ALA A 183 23.63 15.35 -3.60
N GLY A 184 23.15 15.48 -4.84
CA GLY A 184 23.71 14.85 -6.04
C GLY A 184 23.22 13.42 -6.33
N THR A 185 22.22 12.92 -5.60
CA THR A 185 21.76 11.51 -5.65
C THR A 185 20.53 11.28 -6.54
N VAL A 186 20.02 12.33 -7.18
CA VAL A 186 18.73 12.30 -7.85
C VAL A 186 18.71 11.49 -9.15
N VAL A 187 19.82 11.46 -9.90
CA VAL A 187 19.92 10.71 -11.16
C VAL A 187 19.85 9.21 -10.93
N ASP A 188 20.65 8.72 -9.97
CA ASP A 188 20.67 7.32 -9.58
C ASP A 188 19.28 6.86 -9.13
N THR A 189 18.62 7.69 -8.33
CA THR A 189 17.25 7.44 -7.85
C THR A 189 16.24 7.30 -8.99
N LEU A 190 16.24 8.23 -9.95
CA LEU A 190 15.33 8.19 -11.10
C LEU A 190 15.60 7.01 -12.02
N SER A 191 16.86 6.58 -12.16
CA SER A 191 17.21 5.43 -12.99
C SER A 191 16.60 4.13 -12.45
N THR A 192 16.58 3.97 -11.12
CA THR A 192 15.99 2.81 -10.46
C THR A 192 14.47 2.83 -10.47
N PHE A 193 13.84 4.02 -10.46
CA PHE A 193 12.38 4.16 -10.48
C PHE A 193 11.69 3.39 -11.60
N GLY A 194 12.21 3.49 -12.83
CA GLY A 194 11.63 2.81 -13.98
C GLY A 194 11.68 1.30 -13.86
N VAL A 195 12.82 0.76 -13.40
CA VAL A 195 13.02 -0.68 -13.21
C VAL A 195 12.06 -1.22 -12.14
N VAL A 196 11.92 -0.52 -11.02
CA VAL A 196 11.04 -0.90 -9.91
C VAL A 196 9.57 -0.91 -10.33
N LEU A 197 9.15 0.10 -11.10
CA LEU A 197 7.78 0.18 -11.60
C LEU A 197 7.46 -1.00 -12.53
N VAL A 198 8.36 -1.29 -13.48
CA VAL A 198 8.21 -2.43 -14.39
C VAL A 198 8.19 -3.75 -13.61
N ALA A 199 9.07 -3.91 -12.62
CA ALA A 199 9.11 -5.10 -11.78
C ALA A 199 7.82 -5.28 -10.97
N ALA A 200 7.30 -4.21 -10.34
CA ALA A 200 6.06 -4.26 -9.57
C ALA A 200 4.85 -4.63 -10.44
N VAL A 201 4.68 -3.95 -11.59
CA VAL A 201 3.58 -4.24 -12.52
C VAL A 201 3.71 -5.64 -13.10
N GLY A 202 4.92 -6.06 -13.49
CA GLY A 202 5.18 -7.42 -13.97
C GLY A 202 4.80 -8.47 -12.91
N MET A 203 5.13 -8.22 -11.64
CA MET A 203 4.78 -9.09 -10.53
C MET A 203 3.27 -9.16 -10.30
N HIS A 204 2.53 -8.06 -10.48
CA HIS A 204 1.06 -8.07 -10.43
C HIS A 204 0.47 -9.04 -11.46
N TRP A 205 0.93 -8.98 -12.71
CA TRP A 205 0.46 -9.86 -13.78
C TRP A 205 0.86 -11.31 -13.56
N LEU A 206 2.08 -11.55 -13.08
CA LEU A 206 2.54 -12.90 -12.70
C LEU A 206 1.67 -13.49 -11.59
N TRP A 207 1.36 -12.69 -10.57
CA TRP A 207 0.50 -13.08 -9.46
C TRP A 207 -0.92 -13.42 -9.92
N LEU A 208 -1.56 -12.53 -10.69
CA LEU A 208 -2.88 -12.79 -11.25
C LEU A 208 -2.89 -14.05 -12.13
N THR A 209 -1.90 -14.19 -13.01
CA THR A 209 -1.78 -15.38 -13.87
C THR A 209 -1.70 -16.66 -13.04
N THR A 210 -0.90 -16.67 -11.98
CA THR A 210 -0.77 -17.80 -11.06
C THR A 210 -2.11 -18.10 -10.38
N LEU A 211 -2.77 -17.10 -9.80
CA LEU A 211 -4.06 -17.27 -9.14
C LEU A 211 -5.13 -17.85 -10.06
N PHE A 212 -5.26 -17.32 -11.28
CA PHE A 212 -6.29 -17.78 -12.22
C PHE A 212 -5.98 -19.15 -12.83
N ILE A 213 -4.71 -19.48 -13.10
CA ILE A 213 -4.33 -20.82 -13.56
C ILE A 213 -4.64 -21.86 -12.49
N VAL A 214 -4.16 -21.64 -11.26
CA VAL A 214 -4.40 -22.56 -10.14
C VAL A 214 -5.90 -22.73 -9.89
N THR A 215 -6.66 -21.63 -9.92
CA THR A 215 -8.11 -21.66 -9.73
C THR A 215 -8.84 -22.36 -10.87
N GLY A 216 -8.50 -22.08 -12.13
CA GLY A 216 -9.11 -22.75 -13.28
C GLY A 216 -8.86 -24.25 -13.26
N LEU A 217 -7.64 -24.68 -12.96
CA LEU A 217 -7.31 -26.11 -12.80
C LEU A 217 -8.11 -26.74 -11.64
N MET A 218 -8.18 -26.08 -10.48
CA MET A 218 -8.94 -26.57 -9.33
C MET A 218 -10.44 -26.69 -9.63
N LEU A 219 -11.01 -25.72 -10.35
CA LEU A 219 -12.42 -25.67 -10.73
C LEU A 219 -12.75 -26.49 -11.98
N LYS A 220 -11.74 -27.04 -12.68
CA LYS A 220 -11.90 -27.65 -14.00
C LYS A 220 -12.56 -26.70 -15.02
N ARG A 221 -12.20 -25.42 -14.96
CA ARG A 221 -12.67 -24.36 -15.86
C ARG A 221 -11.49 -23.69 -16.55
N SER A 222 -11.74 -23.05 -17.69
CA SER A 222 -10.71 -22.33 -18.42
C SER A 222 -10.21 -21.11 -17.61
N PRO A 223 -8.91 -21.01 -17.27
CA PRO A 223 -8.36 -19.81 -16.64
C PRO A 223 -8.61 -18.54 -17.45
N LEU A 224 -8.55 -18.65 -18.78
CA LEU A 224 -8.77 -17.52 -19.70
C LEU A 224 -10.20 -16.99 -19.62
N GLU A 225 -11.18 -17.87 -19.46
CA GLU A 225 -12.58 -17.47 -19.26
C GLU A 225 -12.75 -16.72 -17.95
N LEU A 226 -12.16 -17.23 -16.87
CA LEU A 226 -12.24 -16.61 -15.55
C LEU A 226 -11.62 -15.21 -15.52
N VAL A 227 -10.45 -15.03 -16.14
CA VAL A 227 -9.79 -13.71 -16.28
C VAL A 227 -10.62 -12.77 -17.15
N LYS A 228 -11.13 -13.26 -18.30
CA LYS A 228 -11.90 -12.45 -19.25
C LYS A 228 -13.11 -11.78 -18.58
N ASN A 229 -13.80 -12.50 -17.70
CA ASN A 229 -14.95 -11.96 -16.98
C ASN A 229 -14.56 -10.88 -15.96
N MET A 230 -13.32 -10.91 -15.44
CA MET A 230 -12.80 -9.92 -14.49
C MET A 230 -12.18 -8.68 -15.15
N LEU A 231 -11.85 -8.72 -16.44
CA LEU A 231 -11.25 -7.59 -17.16
C LEU A 231 -12.02 -6.26 -17.02
N PRO A 232 -13.37 -6.21 -17.04
CA PRO A 232 -14.10 -4.97 -16.80
C PRO A 232 -13.79 -4.36 -15.43
N ALA A 233 -13.66 -5.18 -14.39
CA ALA A 233 -13.31 -4.72 -13.05
C ALA A 233 -11.84 -4.25 -13.00
N TYR A 234 -10.92 -5.00 -13.63
CA TYR A 234 -9.51 -4.61 -13.77
C TYR A 234 -9.36 -3.21 -14.39
N PHE A 235 -9.97 -2.97 -15.56
CA PHE A 235 -9.86 -1.67 -16.24
C PHE A 235 -10.60 -0.55 -15.52
N THR A 236 -11.71 -0.86 -14.84
CA THR A 236 -12.39 0.13 -13.97
C THR A 236 -11.46 0.55 -12.83
N ALA A 237 -10.82 -0.40 -12.16
CA ALA A 237 -9.87 -0.13 -11.07
C ALA A 237 -8.63 0.65 -11.54
N ILE A 238 -8.13 0.40 -12.76
CA ILE A 238 -7.07 1.23 -13.35
C ILE A 238 -7.52 2.69 -13.47
N GLY A 239 -8.75 2.92 -13.96
CA GLY A 239 -9.27 4.27 -14.17
C GLY A 239 -9.65 5.00 -12.89
N THR A 240 -10.23 4.29 -11.92
CA THR A 240 -10.72 4.89 -10.66
C THR A 240 -9.65 4.97 -9.58
N MET A 241 -8.64 4.09 -9.62
CA MET A 241 -7.67 3.90 -8.55
C MET A 241 -8.35 3.65 -7.18
N SER A 242 -9.52 2.99 -7.19
CA SER A 242 -10.24 2.67 -5.96
C SER A 242 -10.94 1.31 -6.05
N SER A 243 -10.61 0.42 -5.10
CA SER A 243 -11.31 -0.86 -4.93
C SER A 243 -12.79 -0.63 -4.60
N ALA A 244 -13.08 0.31 -3.69
CA ALA A 244 -14.43 0.63 -3.27
C ALA A 244 -15.31 1.13 -4.43
N ALA A 245 -14.78 2.03 -5.27
CA ALA A 245 -15.49 2.52 -6.45
C ALA A 245 -15.74 1.42 -7.50
N THR A 246 -14.97 0.33 -7.45
CA THR A 246 -15.04 -0.75 -8.43
C THR A 246 -15.99 -1.89 -8.01
N ILE A 247 -16.45 -1.93 -6.76
CA ILE A 247 -17.34 -2.97 -6.20
C ILE A 247 -18.53 -3.32 -7.13
N PRO A 248 -19.29 -2.37 -7.70
CA PRO A 248 -20.44 -2.72 -8.55
C PRO A 248 -20.05 -3.47 -9.84
N VAL A 249 -18.85 -3.21 -10.37
CA VAL A 249 -18.32 -3.91 -11.55
C VAL A 249 -17.77 -5.27 -11.14
N SER A 250 -17.03 -5.33 -10.04
CA SER A 250 -16.49 -6.59 -9.48
C SER A 250 -17.58 -7.59 -9.11
N LEU A 251 -18.70 -7.13 -8.53
CA LEU A 251 -19.84 -7.98 -8.21
C LEU A 251 -20.41 -8.66 -9.46
N ARG A 252 -20.62 -7.88 -10.54
CA ARG A 252 -21.12 -8.43 -11.81
C ARG A 252 -20.13 -9.40 -12.44
N ALA A 253 -18.83 -9.08 -12.40
CA ALA A 253 -17.77 -9.94 -12.90
C ALA A 253 -17.67 -11.27 -12.12
N SER A 254 -17.72 -11.23 -10.79
CA SER A 254 -17.71 -12.42 -9.93
C SER A 254 -18.94 -13.30 -10.14
N LYS A 255 -20.14 -12.70 -10.29
CA LYS A 255 -21.37 -13.44 -10.63
C LYS A 255 -21.29 -14.08 -12.03
N ALA A 256 -20.70 -13.40 -13.02
CA ALA A 256 -20.43 -13.97 -14.34
C ALA A 256 -19.43 -15.14 -14.29
N ASN A 257 -18.54 -15.14 -13.29
CA ASN A 257 -17.67 -16.26 -12.96
C ASN A 257 -18.38 -17.38 -12.18
N GLY A 258 -19.70 -17.33 -11.98
CA GLY A 258 -20.47 -18.41 -11.35
C GLY A 258 -20.36 -18.46 -9.82
N VAL A 259 -19.91 -17.37 -9.18
CA VAL A 259 -20.03 -17.22 -7.73
C VAL A 259 -21.51 -17.01 -7.37
N SER A 260 -22.01 -17.74 -6.38
CA SER A 260 -23.39 -17.58 -5.90
C SER A 260 -23.67 -16.15 -5.44
N GLU A 261 -24.93 -15.72 -5.52
CA GLU A 261 -25.29 -14.35 -5.19
C GLU A 261 -24.96 -13.97 -3.74
N GLU A 262 -25.22 -14.88 -2.79
CA GLU A 262 -24.89 -14.70 -1.38
C GLU A 262 -23.37 -14.52 -1.18
N VAL A 263 -22.56 -15.42 -1.74
CA VAL A 263 -21.11 -15.35 -1.59
C VAL A 263 -20.54 -14.12 -2.28
N ALA A 264 -21.03 -13.75 -3.47
CA ALA A 264 -20.56 -12.57 -4.19
C ALA A 264 -20.89 -11.28 -3.42
N ASN A 265 -22.13 -11.13 -2.96
CA ASN A 265 -22.59 -9.95 -2.23
C ASN A 265 -21.89 -9.79 -0.86
N PHE A 266 -21.38 -10.87 -0.27
CA PHE A 266 -20.60 -10.83 0.95
C PHE A 266 -19.09 -10.64 0.71
N SER A 267 -18.48 -11.52 -0.08
CA SER A 267 -17.02 -11.63 -0.20
C SER A 267 -16.41 -10.49 -0.99
N VAL A 268 -17.07 -10.01 -2.05
CA VAL A 268 -16.51 -8.95 -2.92
C VAL A 268 -16.37 -7.62 -2.17
N PRO A 269 -17.40 -7.08 -1.46
CA PRO A 269 -17.24 -5.85 -0.70
C PRO A 269 -16.22 -5.98 0.44
N LEU A 270 -16.17 -7.15 1.10
CA LEU A 270 -15.20 -7.42 2.15
C LEU A 270 -13.77 -7.43 1.60
N CYS A 271 -13.52 -8.18 0.52
CA CYS A 271 -12.20 -8.28 -0.11
C CYS A 271 -11.72 -6.93 -0.67
N ALA A 272 -12.62 -6.10 -1.20
CA ALA A 272 -12.28 -4.75 -1.66
C ALA A 272 -11.66 -3.86 -0.57
N THR A 273 -11.79 -4.24 0.71
CA THR A 273 -11.14 -3.61 1.85
C THR A 273 -9.95 -4.43 2.35
N ILE A 274 -10.11 -5.75 2.55
CA ILE A 274 -9.12 -6.55 3.30
C ILE A 274 -8.08 -7.28 2.42
N HIS A 275 -8.31 -7.38 1.12
CA HIS A 275 -7.46 -8.16 0.21
C HIS A 275 -6.67 -7.22 -0.69
N LEU A 276 -5.48 -6.84 -0.23
CA LEU A 276 -4.62 -5.87 -0.90
C LEU A 276 -3.31 -6.50 -1.41
N SER A 277 -3.42 -7.65 -2.09
CA SER A 277 -2.25 -8.40 -2.57
C SER A 277 -1.37 -7.66 -3.58
N GLY A 278 -1.98 -6.94 -4.53
CA GLY A 278 -1.28 -6.04 -5.46
C GLY A 278 -0.59 -4.88 -4.76
N SER A 279 -1.25 -4.26 -3.78
CA SER A 279 -0.62 -3.21 -2.96
C SER A 279 0.54 -3.75 -2.14
N THR A 280 0.41 -4.94 -1.55
CA THR A 280 1.48 -5.62 -0.82
C THR A 280 2.66 -5.95 -1.73
N ILE A 281 2.42 -6.46 -2.94
CA ILE A 281 3.47 -6.66 -3.95
C ILE A 281 4.22 -5.35 -4.17
N THR A 282 3.50 -4.26 -4.46
CA THR A 282 4.13 -2.95 -4.68
C THR A 282 4.95 -2.51 -3.48
N ILE A 283 4.38 -2.54 -2.27
CA ILE A 283 5.05 -2.05 -1.06
C ILE A 283 6.32 -2.85 -0.80
N VAL A 284 6.27 -4.18 -0.93
CA VAL A 284 7.43 -5.04 -0.73
C VAL A 284 8.50 -4.80 -1.80
N THR A 285 8.11 -4.78 -3.08
CA THR A 285 9.05 -4.56 -4.20
C THR A 285 9.69 -3.18 -4.11
N CYS A 286 8.91 -2.14 -3.82
CA CYS A 286 9.43 -0.79 -3.64
C CYS A 286 10.32 -0.70 -2.40
N ALA A 287 9.92 -1.28 -1.27
CA ALA A 287 10.73 -1.22 -0.05
C ALA A 287 12.11 -1.84 -0.26
N MET A 288 12.16 -3.04 -0.83
CA MET A 288 13.44 -3.67 -1.15
C MET A 288 14.27 -2.86 -2.14
N ALA A 289 13.64 -2.21 -3.11
CA ALA A 289 14.36 -1.33 -4.03
C ALA A 289 14.88 -0.07 -3.35
N VAL A 290 14.11 0.54 -2.44
CA VAL A 290 14.57 1.69 -1.64
C VAL A 290 15.73 1.28 -0.73
N MET A 291 15.69 0.09 -0.13
CA MET A 291 16.81 -0.45 0.65
C MET A 291 18.03 -0.71 -0.23
N PHE A 292 17.83 -1.20 -1.45
CA PHE A 292 18.91 -1.37 -2.43
C PHE A 292 19.54 -0.04 -2.85
N LEU A 293 18.74 1.03 -2.96
CA LEU A 293 19.19 2.40 -3.25
C LEU A 293 19.91 3.05 -2.06
N SER A 294 19.68 2.56 -0.84
CA SER A 294 20.22 3.17 0.36
C SER A 294 21.60 2.59 0.69
N PRO A 295 22.68 3.40 0.63
CA PRO A 295 24.03 2.91 0.92
C PRO A 295 24.22 2.47 2.38
N THR A 296 23.29 2.82 3.27
CA THR A 296 23.32 2.49 4.70
C THR A 296 22.43 1.31 5.07
N MET A 297 21.60 0.80 4.16
CA MET A 297 20.71 -0.33 4.43
C MET A 297 21.22 -1.60 3.77
N ALA A 298 21.27 -2.69 4.55
CA ALA A 298 21.50 -4.01 3.99
C ALA A 298 20.26 -4.48 3.23
N ILE A 299 20.46 -5.20 2.13
CA ILE A 299 19.36 -5.88 1.43
C ILE A 299 18.90 -7.03 2.34
N PRO A 300 17.64 -7.03 2.79
CA PRO A 300 17.16 -8.04 3.71
C PRO A 300 16.98 -9.38 2.99
N SER A 301 17.32 -10.46 3.66
CA SER A 301 16.97 -11.82 3.26
C SER A 301 15.45 -12.03 3.32
N LEU A 302 14.98 -13.12 2.70
CA LEU A 302 13.56 -13.48 2.79
C LEU A 302 13.09 -13.61 4.24
N LEU A 303 13.89 -14.23 5.11
CA LEU A 303 13.53 -14.45 6.51
C LEU A 303 13.39 -13.15 7.29
N GLU A 304 14.18 -12.13 6.96
CA GLU A 304 14.09 -10.80 7.56
C GLU A 304 12.87 -10.02 7.07
N MET A 305 12.42 -10.27 5.83
CA MET A 305 11.21 -9.64 5.28
C MET A 305 9.90 -10.30 5.73
N LEU A 306 9.91 -11.56 6.13
CA LEU A 306 8.69 -12.30 6.52
C LEU A 306 7.89 -11.63 7.65
N PRO A 307 8.51 -11.18 8.76
CA PRO A 307 7.79 -10.45 9.81
C PRO A 307 7.10 -9.20 9.27
N PHE A 308 7.79 -8.43 8.42
CA PHE A 308 7.21 -7.24 7.78
C PHE A 308 6.01 -7.61 6.91
N ILE A 309 6.08 -8.68 6.10
CA ILE A 309 4.98 -9.14 5.24
C ILE A 309 3.77 -9.59 6.06
N PHE A 310 3.97 -10.34 7.15
CA PHE A 310 2.87 -10.76 8.02
C PHE A 310 2.16 -9.56 8.66
N MET A 311 2.94 -8.61 9.19
CA MET A 311 2.41 -7.38 9.76
C MET A 311 1.72 -6.51 8.72
N LEU A 312 2.24 -6.48 7.49
CA LEU A 312 1.63 -5.77 6.38
C LEU A 312 0.27 -6.38 6.04
N GLY A 313 0.16 -7.71 5.94
CA GLY A 313 -1.11 -8.40 5.71
C GLY A 313 -2.16 -8.08 6.78
N VAL A 314 -1.72 -7.91 8.03
CA VAL A 314 -2.58 -7.47 9.14
C VAL A 314 -3.04 -6.01 8.96
N VAL A 315 -2.11 -5.09 8.72
CA VAL A 315 -2.42 -3.66 8.56
C VAL A 315 -3.30 -3.40 7.33
N MET A 316 -3.13 -4.19 6.26
CA MET A 316 -3.92 -4.08 5.04
C MET A 316 -5.40 -4.39 5.23
N ILE A 317 -5.81 -5.12 6.29
CA ILE A 317 -7.24 -5.35 6.61
C ILE A 317 -8.01 -4.04 6.77
N ALA A 318 -7.31 -2.98 7.16
CA ALA A 318 -7.91 -1.70 7.48
C ALA A 318 -7.44 -0.56 6.58
N ALA A 319 -6.62 -0.84 5.58
CA ALA A 319 -6.16 0.21 4.71
C ALA A 319 -7.34 0.82 3.93
N PRO A 320 -7.43 2.16 3.83
CA PRO A 320 -8.49 2.80 3.06
C PRO A 320 -8.45 2.33 1.59
N GLY A 321 -9.61 1.96 1.03
CA GLY A 321 -9.75 1.61 -0.40
C GLY A 321 -9.70 2.81 -1.37
N ALA A 322 -9.11 3.93 -0.93
CA ALA A 322 -8.96 5.18 -1.65
C ALA A 322 -7.51 5.34 -2.17
N PRO A 323 -7.26 6.21 -3.17
CA PRO A 323 -5.92 6.45 -3.71
C PRO A 323 -4.86 6.68 -2.64
N GLY A 324 -3.78 5.88 -2.67
CA GLY A 324 -2.69 5.96 -1.71
C GLY A 324 -2.95 5.37 -0.33
N GLY A 325 -4.16 4.85 -0.05
CA GLY A 325 -4.52 4.38 1.28
C GLY A 325 -3.57 3.31 1.82
N ALA A 326 -3.17 2.34 1.00
CA ALA A 326 -2.30 1.25 1.43
C ALA A 326 -0.89 1.71 1.81
N VAL A 327 -0.25 2.60 1.02
CA VAL A 327 1.07 3.12 1.38
C VAL A 327 1.00 3.96 2.64
N MET A 328 -0.04 4.78 2.81
CA MET A 328 -0.24 5.58 4.02
C MET A 328 -0.39 4.71 5.27
N SER A 329 -1.12 3.59 5.17
CA SER A 329 -1.22 2.62 6.26
C SER A 329 0.10 1.89 6.52
N ALA A 330 0.93 1.65 5.50
CA ALA A 330 2.20 0.95 5.62
C ALA A 330 3.35 1.79 6.18
N LEU A 331 3.26 3.13 6.17
CA LEU A 331 4.35 4.03 6.60
C LEU A 331 4.87 3.71 8.00
N GLY A 332 3.96 3.35 8.92
CA GLY A 332 4.34 2.96 10.27
C GLY A 332 5.26 1.73 10.29
N LEU A 333 4.92 0.70 9.51
CA LEU A 333 5.74 -0.51 9.43
C LEU A 333 7.07 -0.25 8.71
N LEU A 334 7.06 0.58 7.66
CA LEU A 334 8.27 0.95 6.91
C LEU A 334 9.28 1.66 7.83
N THR A 335 8.82 2.60 8.65
CA THR A 335 9.69 3.28 9.64
C THR A 335 10.10 2.34 10.78
N SER A 336 9.14 1.69 11.46
CA SER A 336 9.43 0.97 12.71
C SER A 336 10.07 -0.41 12.53
N MET A 337 9.85 -1.08 11.40
CA MET A 337 10.37 -2.43 11.15
C MET A 337 11.53 -2.45 10.16
N LEU A 338 11.49 -1.60 9.12
CA LEU A 338 12.56 -1.55 8.12
C LEU A 338 13.54 -0.39 8.35
N GLY A 339 13.28 0.49 9.32
CA GLY A 339 14.17 1.59 9.68
C GLY A 339 14.20 2.71 8.64
N PHE A 340 13.13 2.87 7.86
CA PHE A 340 13.10 3.89 6.80
C PHE A 340 13.11 5.29 7.40
N ASP A 341 14.05 6.10 6.94
CA ASP A 341 14.10 7.52 7.22
C ASP A 341 13.07 8.30 6.39
N GLU A 342 13.01 9.62 6.60
CA GLU A 342 12.05 10.47 5.91
C GLU A 342 12.22 10.44 4.38
N SER A 343 13.47 10.37 3.91
CA SER A 343 13.79 10.33 2.48
C SER A 343 13.33 9.02 1.84
N ALA A 344 13.58 7.89 2.50
CA ALA A 344 13.10 6.57 2.08
C ALA A 344 11.57 6.50 2.07
N ILE A 345 10.90 7.09 3.08
CA ILE A 345 9.43 7.16 3.14
C ILE A 345 8.86 7.99 1.99
N ALA A 346 9.44 9.15 1.70
CA ALA A 346 9.03 9.95 0.56
C ALA A 346 9.18 9.19 -0.76
N LEU A 347 10.28 8.45 -0.91
CA LEU A 347 10.54 7.62 -2.07
C LEU A 347 9.50 6.51 -2.22
N MET A 348 9.14 5.86 -1.11
CA MET A 348 8.07 4.87 -1.07
C MET A 348 6.72 5.45 -1.49
N ILE A 349 6.37 6.63 -1.00
CA ILE A 349 5.12 7.30 -1.37
C ILE A 349 5.10 7.61 -2.87
N ALA A 350 6.19 8.16 -3.41
CA ALA A 350 6.30 8.50 -4.83
C ALA A 350 6.22 7.25 -5.73
N LEU A 351 7.01 6.22 -5.43
CA LEU A 351 7.02 4.95 -6.17
C LEU A 351 5.65 4.27 -6.15
N TYR A 352 5.05 4.16 -4.97
CA TYR A 352 3.76 3.50 -4.82
C TYR A 352 2.66 4.22 -5.62
N LEU A 353 2.52 5.54 -5.42
CA LEU A 353 1.46 6.34 -6.03
C LEU A 353 1.58 6.43 -7.55
N ALA A 354 2.80 6.34 -8.10
CA ALA A 354 3.02 6.34 -9.54
C ALA A 354 2.35 5.15 -10.26
N GLN A 355 2.12 4.04 -9.54
CA GLN A 355 1.58 2.81 -10.10
C GLN A 355 0.40 2.22 -9.31
N ASP A 356 -0.16 2.95 -8.34
CA ASP A 356 -1.22 2.48 -7.43
C ASP A 356 -2.45 1.95 -8.18
N SER A 357 -2.77 2.51 -9.34
CA SER A 357 -3.85 2.03 -10.21
C SER A 357 -3.67 0.58 -10.65
N PHE A 358 -2.44 0.13 -10.91
CA PHE A 358 -2.14 -1.26 -11.28
C PHE A 358 -2.23 -2.20 -10.08
N GLY A 359 -1.72 -1.77 -8.92
CA GLY A 359 -1.87 -2.50 -7.67
C GLY A 359 -3.34 -2.68 -7.27
N THR A 360 -4.13 -1.62 -7.39
CA THR A 360 -5.59 -1.64 -7.16
C THR A 360 -6.30 -2.59 -8.13
N ALA A 361 -5.94 -2.56 -9.42
CA ALA A 361 -6.51 -3.47 -10.41
C ALA A 361 -6.15 -4.95 -10.12
N CYS A 362 -4.93 -5.20 -9.63
CA CYS A 362 -4.49 -6.51 -9.15
C CYS A 362 -5.32 -6.97 -7.95
N ASN A 363 -5.52 -6.12 -6.94
CA ASN A 363 -6.37 -6.41 -5.76
C ASN A 363 -7.77 -6.85 -6.20
N VAL A 364 -8.46 -5.98 -6.93
CA VAL A 364 -9.85 -6.18 -7.36
C VAL A 364 -10.02 -7.43 -8.22
N THR A 365 -9.06 -7.71 -9.08
CA THR A 365 -9.12 -8.90 -9.94
C THR A 365 -8.84 -10.18 -9.16
N GLY A 366 -7.94 -10.10 -8.17
CA GLY A 366 -7.71 -11.16 -7.19
C GLY A 366 -8.93 -11.43 -6.29
N ASP A 367 -9.73 -10.41 -5.95
CA ASP A 367 -10.97 -10.58 -5.17
C ASP A 367 -11.94 -11.56 -5.82
N GLY A 368 -12.01 -11.57 -7.15
CA GLY A 368 -12.81 -12.54 -7.90
C GLY A 368 -12.35 -13.98 -7.68
N VAL A 369 -11.03 -14.20 -7.52
CA VAL A 369 -10.46 -15.51 -7.18
C VAL A 369 -10.81 -15.91 -5.75
N ILE A 370 -10.70 -14.98 -4.80
CA ILE A 370 -11.10 -15.23 -3.41
C ILE A 370 -12.59 -15.59 -3.35
N ALA A 371 -13.45 -14.85 -4.05
CA ALA A 371 -14.88 -15.15 -4.13
C ALA A 371 -15.16 -16.56 -4.68
N LEU A 372 -14.43 -17.00 -5.71
CA LEU A 372 -14.53 -18.35 -6.26
C LEU A 372 -14.09 -19.43 -5.26
N TRP A 373 -13.00 -19.20 -4.53
CA TRP A 373 -12.53 -20.14 -3.51
C TRP A 373 -13.53 -20.24 -2.35
N VAL A 374 -13.98 -19.09 -1.85
CA VAL A 374 -15.01 -19.02 -0.81
C VAL A 374 -16.27 -19.75 -1.26
N ASN A 375 -16.74 -19.55 -2.49
CA ASN A 375 -17.91 -20.24 -3.04
C ASN A 375 -17.73 -21.76 -3.01
N ARG A 376 -16.66 -22.25 -3.66
CA ARG A 376 -16.37 -23.70 -3.74
C ARG A 376 -16.26 -24.36 -2.38
N PHE A 377 -15.58 -23.72 -1.43
CA PHE A 377 -15.32 -24.31 -0.13
C PHE A 377 -16.47 -24.11 0.86
N SER A 378 -17.46 -23.27 0.56
CA SER A 378 -18.64 -23.03 1.41
C SER A 378 -19.84 -23.90 1.04
N GLU A 379 -19.95 -24.36 -0.21
CA GLU A 379 -20.97 -25.32 -0.66
C GLU A 379 -20.84 -26.74 -0.05
N LYS A 380 -19.75 -27.05 0.67
CA LYS A 380 -19.49 -28.40 1.25
C LYS A 380 -19.81 -28.52 2.75
N ALA A 381 -20.66 -27.66 3.30
CA ALA A 381 -21.03 -27.70 4.72
C ALA A 381 -22.42 -28.32 4.98
N GLU A 382 -22.93 -29.13 4.05
CA GLU A 382 -24.12 -29.97 4.25
C GLU A 382 -23.75 -31.44 4.46
#